data_AF-A0A6J4I7I6-F1
#
_entry.id   AF-A0A6J4I7I6-F1
#
_cell.length_a   1.000
_cell.length_b   1.000
_cell.length_c   1.000
_cell.angle_alpha   90.00
_cell.angle_beta   90.00
_cell.angle_gamma   90.00
#
_symmetry.space_group_name_H-M   'P 1'
#
loop_
_entity.id
_entity.type
_entity.pdbx_description
1 polymer ?
#
loop_
_entity_poly.entity_id
_entity_poly.type
_entity_poly.pdbx_seq_one_letter_code
_entity_poly.pdbx_strand_id
1 'polypeptide(L)'
;MGTYVMLMKFTSPGFENVKDGKAGRAAGKKAAKAMGVTWKQQYLMMGEYDVMNILEAPDDETMARFALMAGKSGSFITETMRVFNEPEADALLKDLPDQG
;
A
#
# COMPACT_ATOMS: atom_id res chain seq x y z
N MET A 1 10.58 9.26 6.51
CA MET A 1 9.28 8.61 6.23
C MET A 1 9.48 7.67 5.08
N GLY A 2 8.93 6.47 5.17
CA GLY A 2 8.97 5.52 4.08
C GLY A 2 7.77 5.62 3.16
N THR A 3 8.01 5.50 1.87
CA THR A 3 7.03 5.24 0.80
C THR A 3 6.80 3.73 0.64
N TYR A 4 5.53 3.35 0.55
CA TYR A 4 5.09 1.98 0.39
C TYR A 4 4.13 1.87 -0.78
N VAL A 5 4.23 0.74 -1.47
CA VAL A 5 3.23 0.27 -2.42
C VAL A 5 2.42 -0.82 -1.75
N MET A 6 1.10 -0.66 -1.75
CA MET A 6 0.16 -1.70 -1.32
C MET A 6 -0.69 -2.12 -2.52
N LEU A 7 -0.43 -3.33 -3.01
CA LEU A 7 -1.18 -4.01 -4.05
C LEU A 7 -2.35 -4.76 -3.41
N MET A 8 -3.53 -4.66 -4.02
CA MET A 8 -4.74 -5.22 -3.48
C MET A 8 -5.50 -5.99 -4.56
N LYS A 9 -6.00 -7.16 -4.19
CA LYS A 9 -6.86 -8.01 -5.01
C LYS A 9 -8.20 -8.18 -4.32
N PHE A 10 -9.30 -8.01 -5.04
CA PHE A 10 -10.63 -8.21 -4.49
C PHE A 10 -10.82 -9.69 -4.12
N THR A 11 -11.42 -9.90 -2.95
CA THR A 11 -12.01 -11.20 -2.61
C THR A 11 -13.38 -11.33 -3.27
N SER A 12 -13.99 -12.52 -3.27
CA SER A 12 -15.35 -12.69 -3.79
C SER A 12 -16.36 -11.73 -3.11
N PRO A 13 -16.41 -11.60 -1.76
CA PRO A 13 -17.29 -10.62 -1.12
C PRO A 13 -16.95 -9.16 -1.45
N GLY A 14 -15.66 -8.84 -1.64
CA GLY A 14 -15.22 -7.52 -2.05
C GLY A 14 -15.72 -7.16 -3.45
N PHE A 15 -15.70 -8.13 -4.37
CA PHE A 15 -16.14 -7.93 -5.74
C PHE A 15 -17.67 -7.80 -5.87
N GLU A 16 -18.44 -8.56 -5.07
CA GLU A 16 -19.90 -8.42 -4.99
C GLU A 16 -20.32 -6.99 -4.62
N ASN A 17 -19.54 -6.34 -3.76
CA ASN A 17 -19.79 -4.97 -3.29
C ASN A 17 -18.91 -3.91 -3.98
N VAL A 18 -18.35 -4.20 -5.16
CA VAL A 18 -17.36 -3.32 -5.83
C VAL A 18 -17.86 -1.89 -6.10
N LYS A 19 -19.18 -1.72 -6.28
CA LYS A 19 -19.82 -0.42 -6.49
C LYS A 19 -19.69 0.51 -5.27
N ASP A 20 -19.50 -0.05 -4.08
CA ASP A 20 -19.29 0.70 -2.84
C ASP A 20 -17.83 1.15 -2.66
N GLY A 21 -16.97 0.89 -3.66
CA GLY A 21 -15.54 1.20 -3.60
C GLY A 21 -15.23 2.67 -3.27
N LYS A 22 -16.12 3.63 -3.60
CA LYS A 22 -15.95 5.04 -3.20
C LYS A 22 -16.06 5.22 -1.69
N ALA A 23 -17.04 4.57 -1.05
CA ALA A 23 -17.23 4.60 0.39
C ALA A 23 -16.10 3.83 1.11
N GLY A 24 -15.74 2.65 0.59
CA GLY A 24 -14.60 1.86 1.08
C GLY A 24 -13.29 2.65 1.06
N ARG A 25 -13.00 3.36 -0.05
CA ARG A 25 -11.82 4.23 -0.18
C ARG A 25 -11.83 5.36 0.84
N ALA A 26 -12.99 6.00 1.08
CA ALA A 26 -13.09 7.08 2.06
C ALA A 26 -12.83 6.57 3.49
N ALA A 27 -13.38 5.41 3.85
CA ALA A 27 -13.14 4.75 5.12
C ALA A 27 -11.65 4.38 5.28
N GLY A 28 -11.04 3.80 4.24
CA GLY A 28 -9.61 3.47 4.22
C GLY A 28 -8.71 4.70 4.41
N LYS A 29 -8.98 5.82 3.71
CA LYS A 29 -8.24 7.08 3.89
C LYS A 29 -8.36 7.64 5.31
N LYS A 30 -9.55 7.57 5.91
CA LYS A 30 -9.76 7.99 7.31
C LYS A 30 -8.96 7.12 8.27
N ALA A 31 -8.98 5.80 8.08
CA ALA A 31 -8.22 4.86 8.91
C ALA A 31 -6.70 5.05 8.77
N ALA A 32 -6.21 5.23 7.54
CA ALA A 32 -4.80 5.53 7.27
C ALA A 32 -4.34 6.76 8.06
N LYS A 33 -5.09 7.88 7.93
CA LYS A 33 -4.80 9.12 8.67
C LYS A 33 -4.79 8.92 10.18
N ALA A 34 -5.75 8.15 10.72
CA ALA A 34 -5.83 7.88 12.15
C ALA A 34 -4.63 7.07 12.68
N MET A 35 -3.98 6.28 11.80
CA MET A 35 -2.77 5.51 12.11
C MET A 35 -1.47 6.24 11.77
N GLY A 36 -1.52 7.48 11.28
CA GLY A 36 -0.33 8.22 10.86
C GLY A 36 0.19 7.85 9.46
N VAL A 37 -0.61 7.12 8.66
CA VAL A 37 -0.30 6.79 7.26
C VAL A 37 -0.87 7.87 6.35
N THR A 38 -0.03 8.42 5.48
CA THR A 38 -0.42 9.39 4.46
C THR A 38 -0.77 8.67 3.17
N TRP A 39 -2.00 8.87 2.67
CA TRP A 39 -2.45 8.30 1.41
C TRP A 39 -2.09 9.22 0.24
N LYS A 40 -1.04 8.89 -0.51
CA LYS A 40 -0.56 9.73 -1.62
C LYS A 40 -1.44 9.60 -2.84
N GLN A 41 -1.63 8.36 -3.30
CA GLN A 41 -2.35 8.10 -4.54
C GLN A 41 -2.97 6.71 -4.55
N GLN A 42 -4.02 6.52 -5.34
CA GLN A 42 -4.60 5.22 -5.64
C GLN A 42 -4.81 5.09 -7.16
N TYR A 43 -4.59 3.89 -7.68
CA TYR A 43 -4.89 3.52 -9.06
C TYR A 43 -5.75 2.25 -9.08
N LEU A 44 -6.75 2.23 -9.96
CA LEU A 44 -7.35 0.97 -10.43
C LEU A 44 -6.38 0.39 -11.47
N MET A 45 -6.12 -0.90 -11.40
CA MET A 45 -5.16 -1.57 -12.28
C MET A 45 -5.84 -2.71 -13.04
N MET A 46 -5.21 -3.11 -14.14
CA MET A 46 -5.59 -4.27 -14.94
C MET A 46 -4.43 -5.26 -14.89
N GLY A 47 -4.65 -6.47 -14.40
CA GLY A 47 -3.61 -7.48 -14.26
C GLY A 47 -3.84 -8.39 -13.06
N GLU A 48 -2.75 -8.80 -12.41
CA GLU A 48 -2.81 -9.69 -11.25
C GLU A 48 -3.51 -9.07 -10.02
N TYR A 49 -3.40 -7.74 -9.89
CA TYR A 49 -3.97 -6.94 -8.81
C TYR A 49 -4.96 -5.91 -9.36
N ASP A 50 -5.99 -5.62 -8.58
CA ASP A 50 -7.09 -4.73 -8.98
C ASP A 50 -6.82 -3.28 -8.59
N VAL A 51 -6.10 -3.05 -7.48
CA VAL A 51 -5.84 -1.70 -6.96
C VAL A 51 -4.43 -1.59 -6.44
N MET A 52 -3.80 -0.45 -6.68
CA MET A 52 -2.52 -0.06 -6.08
C MET A 52 -2.68 1.24 -5.30
N ASN A 53 -2.15 1.27 -4.07
CA ASN A 53 -2.02 2.48 -3.28
C ASN A 53 -0.55 2.84 -3.09
N ILE A 54 -0.25 4.13 -3.23
CA ILE A 54 1.02 4.73 -2.81
C ILE A 54 0.77 5.42 -1.47
N LEU A 55 1.52 5.00 -0.46
CA LEU A 55 1.35 5.40 0.93
C LEU A 55 2.68 5.87 1.50
N GLU A 56 2.64 6.77 2.49
CA GLU A 56 3.81 7.09 3.30
C GLU A 56 3.52 6.83 4.77
N ALA A 57 4.49 6.27 5.50
CA ALA A 57 4.40 5.99 6.93
C ALA A 57 5.71 6.38 7.64
N PRO A 58 5.69 6.64 8.97
CA PRO A 58 6.90 6.91 9.73
C PRO A 58 7.83 5.70 9.81
N ASP A 59 7.27 4.48 9.89
CA ASP A 59 7.99 3.21 10.07
C ASP A 59 7.18 2.02 9.50
N ASP A 60 7.85 0.87 9.37
CA ASP A 60 7.28 -0.37 8.83
C ASP A 60 6.16 -0.93 9.72
N GLU A 61 6.25 -0.76 11.04
CA GLU A 61 5.24 -1.26 11.97
C GLU A 61 3.89 -0.55 11.77
N THR A 62 3.93 0.77 11.58
CA THR A 62 2.75 1.59 11.28
C THR A 62 2.09 1.15 9.98
N MET A 63 2.90 0.90 8.93
CA MET A 63 2.37 0.43 7.65
C MET A 63 1.83 -1.00 7.74
N ALA A 64 2.51 -1.90 8.45
CA ALA A 64 2.07 -3.28 8.66
C ALA A 64 0.72 -3.35 9.40
N ARG A 65 0.53 -2.53 10.45
CA ARG A 65 -0.76 -2.41 11.15
C ARG A 65 -1.87 -1.95 10.22
N PHE A 66 -1.59 -0.99 9.33
CA PHE A 66 -2.55 -0.53 8.34
C PHE A 66 -2.89 -1.61 7.30
N ALA A 67 -1.89 -2.35 6.81
CA ALA A 67 -2.10 -3.48 5.89
C ALA A 67 -2.94 -4.60 6.53
N LEU A 68 -2.65 -4.97 7.79
CA LEU A 68 -3.45 -5.96 8.53
C LEU A 68 -4.90 -5.50 8.74
N MET A 69 -5.11 -4.21 9.03
CA MET A 69 -6.45 -3.63 9.11
C MET A 69 -7.18 -3.72 7.76
N ALA A 70 -6.50 -3.38 6.66
CA ALA A 70 -7.06 -3.48 5.31
C ALA A 70 -7.46 -4.93 4.97
N GLY A 71 -6.58 -5.91 5.24
CA GLY A 71 -6.90 -7.33 5.05
C GLY A 71 -8.03 -7.83 5.95
N LYS A 72 -8.09 -7.39 7.21
CA LYS A 72 -9.16 -7.72 8.16
C LYS A 72 -10.55 -7.29 7.66
N SER A 73 -10.66 -6.30 6.77
CA SER A 73 -11.94 -5.91 6.16
C SER A 73 -12.60 -7.04 5.36
N GLY A 74 -11.83 -8.06 4.95
CA GLY A 74 -12.30 -9.17 4.12
C GLY A 74 -12.59 -8.79 2.67
N SER A 75 -12.45 -7.51 2.29
CA SER A 75 -12.71 -7.04 0.92
C SER A 75 -11.51 -7.23 -0.01
N PHE A 76 -10.31 -7.37 0.57
CA PHE A 76 -9.05 -7.44 -0.18
C PHE A 76 -8.10 -8.49 0.39
N ILE A 77 -7.32 -9.10 -0.50
CA ILE A 77 -6.03 -9.70 -0.20
C ILE A 77 -4.97 -8.64 -0.53
N THR A 78 -4.03 -8.40 0.37
CA THR A 78 -3.05 -7.31 0.25
C THR A 78 -1.62 -7.83 0.19
N GLU A 79 -0.81 -7.26 -0.70
CA GLU A 79 0.65 -7.39 -0.71
C GLU A 79 1.26 -6.00 -0.55
N THR A 80 2.14 -5.81 0.44
CA THR A 80 2.70 -4.51 0.79
C THR A 80 4.21 -4.56 0.81
N MET A 81 4.85 -3.56 0.18
CA MET A 81 6.30 -3.47 0.08
C MET A 81 6.76 -2.03 0.29
N ARG A 82 7.89 -1.89 1.01
CA ARG A 82 8.66 -0.64 1.04
C ARG A 82 9.28 -0.44 -0.34
N VAL A 83 9.18 0.77 -0.88
CA VAL A 83 9.79 1.13 -2.17
C VAL A 83 10.74 2.29 -2.00
N PHE A 84 11.87 2.27 -2.71
CA PHE A 84 12.86 3.33 -2.68
C PHE A 84 12.77 4.14 -3.97
N ASN A 85 12.75 5.47 -3.85
CA ASN A 85 12.82 6.34 -5.02
C ASN A 85 14.25 6.36 -5.60
N GLU A 86 14.42 7.00 -6.77
CA GLU A 86 15.73 7.07 -7.46
C GLU A 86 16.87 7.56 -6.53
N PRO A 87 16.77 8.71 -5.81
CA PRO A 87 17.81 9.12 -4.88
C PRO A 87 18.12 8.13 -3.75
N GLU A 88 17.09 7.50 -3.16
CA GLU A 88 17.29 6.49 -2.11
C GLU A 88 17.99 5.25 -2.68
N ALA A 89 17.59 4.80 -3.87
CA ALA A 89 18.24 3.68 -4.56
C ALA A 89 19.70 4.00 -4.91
N ASP A 90 19.98 5.19 -5.46
CA ASP A 90 21.33 5.64 -5.78
C ASP A 90 22.25 5.70 -4.54
N ALA A 91 21.70 6.05 -3.38
CA ALA A 91 22.44 6.00 -2.13
C ALA A 91 22.80 4.56 -1.74
N LEU A 92 21.85 3.63 -1.85
CA LEU A 92 22.09 2.20 -1.57
C LEU A 92 23.13 1.59 -2.53
N LEU A 93 23.12 1.98 -3.80
CA LEU A 93 24.06 1.49 -4.80
C LEU A 93 25.52 1.88 -4.48
N LYS A 94 25.75 3.04 -3.88
CA LYS A 94 27.11 3.51 -3.50
C LYS A 94 27.74 2.66 -2.40
N ASP A 95 26.93 1.99 -1.60
CA ASP A 95 27.38 1.14 -0.50
C ASP A 95 27.60 -0.33 -0.94
N LEU A 96 27.33 -0.65 -2.21
CA LEU A 96 27.59 -1.99 -2.74
C LEU A 96 29.11 -2.21 -2.91
N PRO A 97 29.61 -3.41 -2.57
CA PRO A 97 30.99 -3.75 -2.86
C PRO A 97 31.20 -3.87 -4.38
N ASP A 98 32.38 -3.48 -4.85
CA ASP A 98 32.79 -3.75 -6.22
C ASP A 98 32.77 -5.26 -6.48
N GLN A 99 32.41 -5.66 -7.71
CA GLN A 99 32.65 -7.03 -8.14
C GLN A 99 34.17 -7.22 -8.20
N GLY A 100 34.70 -8.07 -7.32
CA GLY A 100 36.11 -8.46 -7.30
C GLY A 100 36.56 -9.16 -8.58
#